data_AF-A0A327R3U9-F1
#
_entry.id   AF-A0A327R3U9-F1
#
_cell.length_a   1.000
_cell.length_b   1.000
_cell.length_c   1.000
_cell.angle_alpha   90.00
_cell.angle_beta   90.00
_cell.angle_gamma   90.00
#
_symmetry.space_group_name_H-M   'P 1'
#
loop_
_entity.id
_entity.type
_entity.pdbx_description
1 polymer ?
#
loop_
_entity_poly.entity_id
_entity_poly.type
_entity_poly.pdbx_seq_one_letter_code
_entity_poly.pdbx_strand_id
1 'polypeptide(L)'
;MLFSCLLMMSKVTGQFYLPIEENHLLNCCNPTNTPIARYTTAQIDGAYRYLLDTLKFEYRYIHGACENRAHFMSTALQKKGIQTQKIWCFAPARYTFLSKKQLFVKDPLQITDTVNWTYHVAPIIISDKNDTLVIDPSLLSTGPVPYKQWLNALNCPEAMYTFIDSEWYLFNSFNGFKVYNNVNDANPRTLDIPAWFPNVMTGDFMNYSMGTQNIPNGLATNDIAMKIYVDEKTTLSKEDFQKILGNINNVIAFITNTTNNTIDQSFKDKHAVLVKKYEAAFNERKKYWSEVYNRLSN
;
A
#
# COMPACT_ATOMS: atom_id res chain seq x y z
N MET A 1 37.04 -13.18 -8.52
CA MET A 1 36.15 -12.59 -9.55
C MET A 1 34.94 -12.01 -8.83
N LEU A 2 34.96 -10.70 -8.58
CA LEU A 2 33.84 -9.95 -8.01
C LEU A 2 33.11 -9.28 -9.18
N PHE A 3 31.91 -9.75 -9.51
CA PHE A 3 31.02 -9.08 -10.45
C PHE A 3 30.39 -7.89 -9.71
N SER A 4 31.02 -6.71 -9.83
CA SER A 4 30.40 -5.44 -9.49
C SER A 4 29.58 -5.00 -10.69
N CYS A 5 28.28 -5.34 -10.68
CA CYS A 5 27.35 -4.85 -11.69
C CYS A 5 27.01 -3.39 -11.33
N LEU A 6 27.69 -2.47 -11.99
CA LEU A 6 27.43 -1.03 -11.90
C LEU A 6 26.00 -0.76 -12.42
N LEU A 7 25.03 -0.72 -11.51
CA LEU A 7 23.69 -0.22 -11.80
C LEU A 7 23.83 1.28 -12.07
N MET A 8 23.92 1.65 -13.35
CA MET A 8 23.78 3.06 -13.74
C MET A 8 22.45 3.58 -13.18
N MET A 9 22.50 4.68 -12.43
CA MET A 9 21.33 5.43 -12.00
C MET A 9 20.55 5.91 -13.24
N SER A 10 19.65 5.07 -13.75
CA SER A 10 18.81 5.43 -14.88
C SER A 10 17.67 6.31 -14.39
N LYS A 11 17.71 7.59 -14.75
CA LYS A 11 16.53 8.47 -14.65
C LYS A 11 15.52 7.98 -15.67
N VAL A 12 14.48 7.30 -15.20
CA VAL A 12 13.31 7.05 -16.02
C VAL A 12 12.34 8.17 -15.68
N THR A 13 11.97 8.99 -16.67
CA THR A 13 10.85 9.95 -16.55
C THR A 13 10.95 10.97 -15.41
N GLY A 14 12.17 11.22 -14.92
CA GLY A 14 12.46 12.09 -13.78
C GLY A 14 12.55 11.35 -12.45
N GLN A 15 11.96 10.15 -12.34
CA GLN A 15 11.94 9.36 -11.10
C GLN A 15 13.32 8.73 -10.84
N PHE A 16 13.64 8.57 -9.56
CA PHE A 16 14.94 8.14 -9.09
C PHE A 16 14.88 6.73 -8.50
N TYR A 17 15.72 5.82 -9.00
CA TYR A 17 15.90 4.53 -8.35
C TYR A 17 16.65 4.72 -7.03
N LEU A 18 16.14 4.11 -5.97
CA LEU A 18 16.70 4.12 -4.62
C LEU A 18 17.33 2.74 -4.33
N PRO A 19 18.65 2.57 -4.55
CA PRO A 19 19.35 1.35 -4.17
C PRO A 19 19.40 1.23 -2.65
N ILE A 20 18.84 0.16 -2.10
CA ILE A 20 18.65 0.00 -0.65
C ILE A 20 20.00 -0.16 0.05
N GLU A 21 20.93 -0.86 -0.60
CA GLU A 21 22.26 -1.16 -0.11
C GLU A 21 23.11 0.11 0.06
N GLU A 22 22.91 1.11 -0.81
CA GLU A 22 23.69 2.35 -0.81
C GLU A 22 23.11 3.44 0.11
N ASN A 23 21.85 3.32 0.50
CA ASN A 23 21.14 4.37 1.24
C ASN A 23 20.99 4.07 2.73
N HIS A 24 21.59 2.97 3.22
CA HIS A 24 21.57 2.59 4.64
C HIS A 24 20.18 2.76 5.26
N LEU A 25 19.11 2.33 4.57
CA LEU A 25 17.76 2.16 5.13
C LEU A 25 17.75 1.02 6.18
N LEU A 26 18.86 0.87 6.90
CA LEU A 26 19.37 -0.35 7.51
C LEU A 26 19.90 0.05 8.88
N ASN A 27 19.05 -0.07 9.90
CA ASN A 27 19.57 -0.28 11.24
C ASN A 27 18.71 -1.25 12.06
N CYS A 28 17.50 -1.64 11.61
CA CYS A 28 16.70 -2.61 12.35
C CYS A 28 16.15 -3.78 11.52
N CYS A 29 15.81 -3.63 10.24
CA CYS A 29 15.10 -4.71 9.54
C CYS A 29 15.83 -5.37 8.36
N ASN A 30 16.80 -4.73 7.69
CA ASN A 30 17.55 -5.32 6.57
C ASN A 30 16.69 -5.83 5.39
N PRO A 31 15.90 -4.97 4.73
CA PRO A 31 15.23 -5.29 3.47
C PRO A 31 16.15 -5.90 2.41
N THR A 32 15.66 -6.93 1.74
CA THR A 32 16.37 -7.70 0.71
C THR A 32 15.74 -7.51 -0.67
N ASN A 33 16.54 -7.72 -1.71
CA ASN A 33 16.15 -7.69 -3.11
C ASN A 33 16.77 -8.90 -3.83
N THR A 34 16.19 -10.07 -3.61
CA THR A 34 16.68 -11.36 -4.11
C THR A 34 16.22 -11.60 -5.55
N PRO A 35 17.10 -12.04 -6.48
CA PRO A 35 16.68 -12.39 -7.82
C PRO A 35 15.54 -13.41 -7.84
N ILE A 36 14.47 -13.11 -8.58
CA ILE A 36 13.30 -13.99 -8.74
C ILE A 36 13.27 -14.70 -10.10
N ALA A 37 12.52 -15.80 -10.16
CA ALA A 37 12.31 -16.55 -11.39
C ALA A 37 11.61 -15.73 -12.49
N ARG A 38 11.79 -16.18 -13.73
CA ARG A 38 11.20 -15.59 -14.94
C ARG A 38 10.00 -16.40 -15.40
N TYR A 39 9.00 -15.72 -15.92
CA TYR A 39 7.73 -16.33 -16.32
C TYR A 39 7.37 -16.02 -17.77
N THR A 40 6.82 -17.01 -18.45
CA THR A 40 6.24 -16.86 -19.79
C THR A 40 4.98 -15.99 -19.74
N THR A 41 4.60 -15.37 -20.86
CA THR A 41 3.34 -14.61 -20.97
C THR A 41 2.12 -15.41 -20.49
N ALA A 42 2.05 -16.71 -20.81
CA ALA A 42 0.94 -17.56 -20.37
C ALA A 42 0.87 -17.72 -18.84
N GLN A 43 2.02 -17.87 -18.17
CA GLN A 43 2.08 -17.94 -16.71
C GLN A 43 1.68 -16.60 -16.08
N ILE A 44 2.11 -15.49 -16.68
CA ILE A 44 1.82 -14.13 -16.23
C ILE A 44 0.32 -13.80 -16.36
N ASP A 45 -0.28 -14.12 -17.51
CA ASP A 45 -1.72 -13.93 -17.72
C ASP A 45 -2.55 -14.85 -16.81
N GLY A 46 -2.06 -16.08 -16.57
CA GLY A 46 -2.66 -17.02 -15.63
C GLY A 46 -2.61 -16.51 -14.19
N ALA A 47 -1.50 -15.90 -13.78
CA ALA A 47 -1.33 -15.26 -12.48
C ALA A 47 -2.32 -14.09 -12.30
N TYR A 48 -2.42 -13.21 -13.30
CA TYR A 48 -3.32 -12.06 -13.27
C TYR A 48 -4.79 -12.50 -13.16
N ARG A 49 -5.22 -13.46 -13.99
CA ARG A 49 -6.58 -14.02 -13.95
C ARG A 49 -6.88 -14.76 -12.66
N TYR A 50 -5.91 -15.46 -12.08
CA TYR A 50 -6.10 -16.10 -10.78
C TYR A 50 -6.45 -15.07 -9.68
N LEU A 51 -5.78 -13.92 -9.67
CA LEU A 51 -6.08 -12.86 -8.71
C LEU A 51 -7.49 -12.28 -8.92
N LEU A 52 -7.86 -11.95 -10.16
CA LEU A 52 -9.11 -11.24 -10.45
C LEU A 52 -10.33 -12.14 -10.56
N ASP A 53 -10.21 -13.26 -11.26
CA ASP A 53 -11.34 -14.12 -11.62
C ASP A 53 -11.60 -15.19 -10.56
N THR A 54 -10.51 -15.74 -9.99
CA THR A 54 -10.60 -16.80 -8.97
C THR A 54 -10.73 -16.24 -7.57
N LEU A 55 -9.81 -15.36 -7.15
CA LEU A 55 -9.84 -14.79 -5.80
C LEU A 55 -10.80 -13.61 -5.65
N LYS A 56 -11.13 -12.93 -6.75
CA LYS A 56 -12.11 -11.82 -6.79
C LYS A 56 -11.85 -10.76 -5.71
N PHE A 57 -10.58 -10.47 -5.43
CA PHE A 57 -10.24 -9.46 -4.44
C PHE A 57 -10.61 -8.06 -4.95
N GLU A 58 -11.07 -7.20 -4.06
CA GLU A 58 -11.49 -5.85 -4.44
C GLU A 58 -10.28 -4.91 -4.60
N TYR A 59 -10.15 -4.34 -5.79
CA TYR A 59 -9.05 -3.45 -6.16
C TYR A 59 -9.52 -2.04 -6.58
N ARG A 60 -10.83 -1.84 -6.81
CA ARG A 60 -11.36 -0.60 -7.40
C ARG A 60 -11.34 0.58 -6.43
N TYR A 61 -11.39 0.31 -5.12
CA TYR A 61 -11.29 1.34 -4.10
C TYR A 61 -9.83 1.66 -3.79
N ILE A 62 -9.36 2.82 -4.26
CA ILE A 62 -7.94 3.18 -4.27
C ILE A 62 -7.51 4.13 -3.14
N HIS A 63 -8.41 4.52 -2.23
CA HIS A 63 -8.14 5.54 -1.18
C HIS A 63 -7.29 5.04 0.00
N GLY A 64 -6.64 3.88 -0.11
CA GLY A 64 -5.69 3.37 0.87
C GLY A 64 -5.48 1.86 0.79
N ALA A 65 -4.79 1.29 1.78
CA ALA A 65 -4.56 -0.15 1.94
C ALA A 65 -3.83 -0.83 0.76
N CYS A 66 -2.98 -0.10 0.03
CA CYS A 66 -2.19 -0.64 -1.09
C CYS A 66 -1.24 -1.76 -0.64
N GLU A 67 -0.63 -1.62 0.53
CA GLU A 67 0.24 -2.59 1.19
C GLU A 67 -0.47 -3.91 1.49
N ASN A 68 -1.75 -3.84 1.91
CA ASN A 68 -2.58 -5.02 2.14
C ASN A 68 -2.86 -5.76 0.83
N ARG A 69 -3.24 -5.03 -0.23
CA ARG A 69 -3.48 -5.63 -1.56
C ARG A 69 -2.20 -6.21 -2.14
N ALA A 70 -1.11 -5.47 -2.11
CA ALA A 70 0.18 -5.90 -2.64
C ALA A 70 0.68 -7.16 -1.95
N HIS A 71 0.63 -7.19 -0.61
CA HIS A 71 1.08 -8.37 0.12
C HIS A 71 0.14 -9.57 -0.09
N PHE A 72 -1.18 -9.36 -0.07
CA PHE A 72 -2.14 -10.43 -0.41
C PHE A 72 -1.88 -11.03 -1.79
N MET A 73 -1.69 -10.18 -2.82
CA MET A 73 -1.40 -10.63 -4.17
C MET A 73 -0.09 -11.43 -4.21
N SER A 74 0.97 -10.95 -3.57
CA SER A 74 2.24 -11.68 -3.46
C SER A 74 2.09 -13.05 -2.81
N THR A 75 1.39 -13.16 -1.66
CA THR A 75 1.13 -14.43 -0.98
C THR A 75 0.31 -15.37 -1.84
N ALA A 76 -0.74 -14.86 -2.50
CA ALA A 76 -1.60 -15.62 -3.39
C ALA A 76 -0.81 -16.23 -4.57
N LEU A 77 0.08 -15.45 -5.18
CA LEU A 77 0.92 -15.90 -6.29
C LEU A 77 2.01 -16.87 -5.83
N GLN A 78 2.60 -16.64 -4.65
CA GLN A 78 3.57 -17.58 -4.06
C GLN A 78 2.95 -18.96 -3.83
N LYS A 79 1.69 -19.03 -3.36
CA LYS A 79 0.94 -20.29 -3.23
C LYS A 79 0.75 -21.03 -4.56
N LYS A 80 0.81 -20.30 -5.69
CA LYS A 80 0.77 -20.85 -7.05
C LYS A 80 2.16 -21.18 -7.63
N GLY A 81 3.22 -21.07 -6.82
CA GLY A 81 4.60 -21.28 -7.26
C GLY A 81 5.16 -20.10 -8.06
N ILE A 82 4.55 -18.92 -7.99
CA ILE A 82 4.98 -17.70 -8.69
C ILE A 82 5.60 -16.76 -7.68
N GLN A 83 6.93 -16.68 -7.71
CA GLN A 83 7.72 -15.71 -6.95
C GLN A 83 7.44 -14.29 -7.44
N THR A 84 7.31 -13.38 -6.47
CA THR A 84 7.14 -11.94 -6.71
C THR A 84 8.10 -11.15 -5.85
N GLN A 85 8.38 -9.93 -6.28
CA GLN A 85 8.92 -8.86 -5.46
C GLN A 85 7.88 -7.75 -5.37
N LYS A 86 8.19 -6.65 -4.69
CA LYS A 86 7.36 -5.44 -4.67
C LYS A 86 8.14 -4.26 -5.20
N ILE A 87 7.50 -3.44 -6.02
CA ILE A 87 7.94 -2.09 -6.29
C ILE A 87 7.31 -1.15 -5.27
N TRP A 88 8.12 -0.30 -4.65
CA TRP A 88 7.68 0.78 -3.79
C TRP A 88 8.01 2.10 -4.44
N CYS A 89 7.05 3.03 -4.46
CA CYS A 89 7.25 4.39 -4.95
C CYS A 89 6.92 5.38 -3.84
N PHE A 90 7.85 6.28 -3.54
CA PHE A 90 7.75 7.26 -2.47
C PHE A 90 7.69 8.67 -3.06
N ALA A 91 6.68 9.44 -2.67
CA ALA A 91 6.55 10.84 -3.07
C ALA A 91 7.58 11.72 -2.34
N PRO A 92 7.92 12.91 -2.88
CA PRO A 92 8.76 13.90 -2.19
C PRO A 92 8.35 14.20 -0.76
N ALA A 93 7.05 14.26 -0.47
CA ALA A 93 6.52 14.48 0.87
C ALA A 93 6.98 13.41 1.90
N ARG A 94 7.53 12.28 1.45
CA ARG A 94 8.07 11.24 2.34
C ARG A 94 9.57 11.38 2.60
N TYR A 95 10.38 11.91 1.68
CA TYR A 95 11.85 11.88 1.83
C TYR A 95 12.51 13.26 1.88
N THR A 96 11.76 14.36 1.72
CA THR A 96 12.32 15.71 1.86
C THR A 96 11.39 16.67 2.60
N PHE A 97 11.99 17.59 3.36
CA PHE A 97 11.30 18.69 4.04
C PHE A 97 10.83 19.79 3.07
N LEU A 98 11.45 19.82 1.89
CA LEU A 98 11.35 20.95 0.96
C LEU A 98 10.17 20.81 -0.01
N SER A 99 9.41 19.71 0.09
CA SER A 99 8.31 19.42 -0.83
C SER A 99 7.15 18.74 -0.13
N LYS A 100 5.93 19.21 -0.43
CA LYS A 100 4.67 18.55 -0.04
C LYS A 100 4.06 17.74 -1.20
N LYS A 101 4.79 17.56 -2.30
CA LYS A 101 4.29 16.83 -3.47
C LYS A 101 3.99 15.38 -3.09
N GLN A 102 2.83 14.91 -3.52
CA GLN A 102 2.31 13.55 -3.34
C GLN A 102 2.23 12.85 -4.71
N LEU A 103 2.18 11.52 -4.69
CA LEU A 103 1.69 10.75 -5.83
C LEU A 103 0.23 11.11 -6.02
N PHE A 104 -0.26 11.20 -7.26
CA PHE A 104 -1.67 11.46 -7.48
C PHE A 104 -2.21 10.79 -8.74
N VAL A 105 -3.48 10.44 -8.70
CA VAL A 105 -4.22 9.88 -9.83
C VAL A 105 -5.63 10.47 -9.84
N LYS A 106 -6.28 10.45 -11.01
CA LYS A 106 -7.71 10.73 -11.09
C LYS A 106 -8.46 9.59 -10.38
N ASP A 107 -9.44 9.94 -9.55
CA ASP A 107 -10.27 8.94 -8.90
C ASP A 107 -11.21 8.27 -9.93
N PRO A 108 -11.07 6.96 -10.20
CA PRO A 108 -11.93 6.27 -11.16
C PRO A 108 -13.39 6.17 -10.69
N LEU A 109 -13.63 6.22 -9.37
CA LEU A 109 -14.96 6.14 -8.77
C LEU A 109 -15.62 7.52 -8.60
N GLN A 110 -14.86 8.60 -8.80
CA GLN A 110 -15.30 9.99 -8.63
C GLN A 110 -15.86 10.26 -7.23
N ILE A 111 -15.30 9.60 -6.21
CA ILE A 111 -15.53 9.94 -4.80
C ILE A 111 -14.87 11.30 -4.55
N THR A 112 -13.61 11.45 -4.92
CA THR A 112 -12.89 12.73 -4.96
C THR A 112 -12.50 13.08 -6.40
N ASP A 113 -11.91 14.26 -6.63
CA ASP A 113 -11.37 14.60 -7.96
C ASP A 113 -10.09 13.81 -8.25
N THR A 114 -9.22 13.73 -7.24
CA THR A 114 -7.97 12.97 -7.27
C THR A 114 -7.79 12.21 -5.97
N VAL A 115 -7.03 11.12 -6.05
CA VAL A 115 -6.53 10.39 -4.89
C VAL A 115 -5.04 10.67 -4.77
N ASN A 116 -4.61 11.07 -3.57
CA ASN A 116 -3.24 11.45 -3.30
C ASN A 116 -2.61 10.49 -2.30
N TRP A 117 -1.40 10.02 -2.59
CA TRP A 117 -0.66 9.14 -1.71
C TRP A 117 0.74 9.66 -1.43
N THR A 118 1.24 9.32 -0.26
CA THR A 118 2.61 9.63 0.12
C THR A 118 3.58 8.53 -0.33
N TYR A 119 3.07 7.32 -0.54
CA TYR A 119 3.75 6.23 -1.23
C TYR A 119 2.70 5.31 -1.88
N HIS A 120 3.13 4.45 -2.81
CA HIS A 120 2.31 3.37 -3.36
C HIS A 120 3.18 2.12 -3.57
N VAL A 121 2.55 0.95 -3.48
CA VAL A 121 3.24 -0.35 -3.58
C VAL A 121 2.42 -1.33 -4.41
N ALA A 122 3.11 -2.12 -5.23
CA ALA A 122 2.51 -3.21 -6.00
C ALA A 122 3.49 -4.38 -6.19
N PRO A 123 3.00 -5.62 -6.38
CA PRO A 123 3.84 -6.75 -6.75
C PRO A 123 4.45 -6.56 -8.13
N ILE A 124 5.65 -7.11 -8.30
CA ILE A 124 6.31 -7.27 -9.59
C ILE A 124 6.64 -8.73 -9.88
N ILE A 125 6.75 -9.02 -11.16
CA ILE A 125 7.18 -10.29 -11.76
C ILE A 125 8.15 -9.99 -12.90
N ILE A 126 9.02 -10.94 -13.22
CA ILE A 126 9.97 -10.82 -14.34
C ILE A 126 9.51 -11.71 -15.49
N SER A 127 9.40 -11.16 -16.69
CA SER A 127 9.11 -11.95 -17.90
C SER A 127 10.31 -12.80 -18.33
N ASP A 128 10.07 -13.82 -19.15
CA ASP A 128 11.10 -14.59 -19.86
C ASP A 128 12.00 -13.72 -20.76
N LYS A 129 11.54 -12.52 -21.13
CA LYS A 129 12.27 -11.48 -21.86
C LYS A 129 13.07 -10.52 -20.98
N ASN A 130 13.11 -10.74 -19.65
CA ASN A 130 13.70 -9.85 -18.65
C ASN A 130 12.96 -8.51 -18.46
N ASP A 131 11.68 -8.42 -18.82
CA ASP A 131 10.88 -7.24 -18.51
C ASP A 131 10.37 -7.31 -17.06
N THR A 132 10.56 -6.23 -16.29
CA THR A 132 9.92 -6.08 -14.97
C THR A 132 8.50 -5.55 -15.16
N LEU A 133 7.52 -6.39 -14.83
CA LEU A 133 6.10 -6.07 -14.94
C LEU A 133 5.47 -5.90 -13.55
N VAL A 134 4.65 -4.87 -13.40
CA VAL A 134 3.88 -4.55 -12.19
C VAL A 134 2.47 -5.11 -12.33
N ILE A 135 1.99 -5.77 -11.28
CA ILE A 135 0.62 -6.27 -11.17
C ILE A 135 -0.16 -5.30 -10.28
N ASP A 136 -0.83 -4.32 -10.89
CA ASP A 136 -1.63 -3.34 -10.14
C ASP A 136 -2.95 -3.02 -10.85
N PRO A 137 -3.98 -3.87 -10.68
CA PRO A 137 -5.28 -3.64 -11.30
C PRO A 137 -5.98 -2.38 -10.74
N SER A 138 -5.55 -1.87 -9.58
CA SER A 138 -6.11 -0.65 -8.98
C SER A 138 -5.71 0.62 -9.73
N LEU A 139 -4.55 0.60 -10.40
CA LEU A 139 -4.06 1.70 -11.21
C LEU A 139 -4.26 1.45 -12.71
N LEU A 140 -3.99 0.22 -13.17
CA LEU A 140 -4.01 -0.18 -14.58
C LEU A 140 -4.67 -1.55 -14.72
N SER A 141 -5.95 -1.56 -15.12
CA SER A 141 -6.79 -2.76 -15.17
C SER A 141 -6.60 -3.63 -16.42
N THR A 142 -5.69 -3.28 -17.33
CA THR A 142 -5.50 -3.97 -18.61
C THR A 142 -4.62 -5.22 -18.51
N GLY A 143 -4.04 -5.50 -17.33
CA GLY A 143 -3.09 -6.58 -17.13
C GLY A 143 -1.81 -6.10 -16.45
N PRO A 144 -0.82 -6.99 -16.28
CA PRO A 144 0.52 -6.62 -15.85
C PRO A 144 1.17 -5.67 -16.85
N VAL A 145 1.79 -4.59 -16.37
CA VAL A 145 2.37 -3.53 -17.21
C VAL A 145 3.86 -3.33 -16.93
N PRO A 146 4.68 -2.82 -17.87
CA PRO A 146 6.04 -2.42 -17.57
C PRO A 146 6.11 -1.44 -16.39
N TYR A 147 7.06 -1.64 -15.47
CA TYR A 147 7.15 -0.81 -14.26
C TYR A 147 7.27 0.69 -14.54
N LYS A 148 7.90 1.06 -15.66
CA LYS A 148 7.99 2.46 -16.11
C LYS A 148 6.62 3.07 -16.44
N GLN A 149 5.73 2.28 -17.04
CA GLN A 149 4.35 2.70 -17.31
C GLN A 149 3.58 2.89 -15.99
N TRP A 150 3.76 2.00 -15.03
CA TRP A 150 3.17 2.12 -13.70
C TRP A 150 3.68 3.37 -12.96
N LEU A 151 4.99 3.63 -12.97
CA LEU A 151 5.57 4.85 -12.37
C LEU A 151 5.03 6.13 -13.00
N ASN A 152 4.86 6.16 -14.32
CA ASN A 152 4.26 7.31 -15.01
C ASN A 152 2.80 7.55 -14.58
N ALA A 153 2.04 6.48 -14.37
CA ALA A 153 0.64 6.58 -13.96
C ALA A 153 0.46 7.21 -12.56
N LEU A 154 1.51 7.25 -11.73
CA LEU A 154 1.50 7.88 -10.39
C LEU A 154 1.68 9.41 -10.42
N ASN A 155 1.90 10.00 -11.61
CA ASN A 155 2.00 11.45 -11.87
C ASN A 155 2.93 12.23 -10.92
N CYS A 156 4.02 11.61 -10.47
CA CYS A 156 5.03 12.26 -9.64
C CYS A 156 6.42 11.95 -10.20
N PRO A 157 6.92 12.76 -11.15
CA PRO A 157 8.21 12.52 -11.77
C PRO A 157 9.36 12.69 -10.78
N GLU A 158 9.20 13.40 -9.66
CA GLU A 158 10.29 13.52 -8.67
C GLU A 158 10.38 12.31 -7.74
N ALA A 159 9.39 11.41 -7.74
CA ALA A 159 9.31 10.30 -6.80
C ALA A 159 10.53 9.37 -6.87
N MET A 160 10.84 8.77 -5.73
CA MET A 160 11.84 7.72 -5.60
C MET A 160 11.16 6.36 -5.69
N TYR A 161 11.83 5.34 -6.22
CA TYR A 161 11.31 3.98 -6.21
C TYR A 161 12.38 2.93 -5.92
N THR A 162 11.98 1.80 -5.38
CA THR A 162 12.87 0.66 -5.12
C THR A 162 12.15 -0.68 -5.32
N PHE A 163 12.92 -1.75 -5.42
CA PHE A 163 12.42 -3.13 -5.48
C PHE A 163 12.85 -3.89 -4.23
N ILE A 164 11.92 -4.61 -3.61
CA ILE A 164 12.18 -5.43 -2.42
C ILE A 164 11.48 -6.77 -2.49
N ASP A 165 11.94 -7.71 -1.68
CA ASP A 165 11.34 -9.02 -1.55
C ASP A 165 9.90 -8.94 -1.03
N SER A 166 9.09 -9.93 -1.44
CA SER A 166 7.65 -9.93 -1.20
C SER A 166 7.24 -10.17 0.26
N GLU A 167 8.17 -10.47 1.15
CA GLU A 167 7.91 -10.57 2.60
C GLU A 167 7.76 -9.20 3.29
N TRP A 168 8.41 -8.17 2.74
CA TRP A 168 8.42 -6.81 3.31
C TRP A 168 7.07 -6.13 3.10
N TYR A 169 6.26 -6.09 4.16
CA TYR A 169 4.85 -5.76 4.10
C TYR A 169 4.59 -4.25 4.14
N LEU A 170 5.17 -3.54 5.11
CA LEU A 170 4.86 -2.14 5.40
C LEU A 170 6.14 -1.32 5.41
N PHE A 171 6.13 -0.14 4.80
CA PHE A 171 7.13 0.88 5.10
C PHE A 171 6.61 1.75 6.25
N ASN A 172 7.09 1.47 7.46
CA ASN A 172 6.67 2.23 8.62
C ASN A 172 7.62 3.39 8.84
N SER A 173 7.06 4.57 9.02
CA SER A 173 7.83 5.76 9.35
C SER A 173 7.45 6.24 10.74
N PHE A 174 8.45 6.50 11.58
CA PHE A 174 8.18 6.99 12.91
C PHE A 174 7.77 8.47 12.86
N ASN A 175 6.50 8.73 13.18
CA ASN A 175 5.97 10.06 13.37
C ASN A 175 6.35 10.55 14.77
N GLY A 176 7.36 11.41 14.80
CA GLY A 176 7.87 12.02 16.01
C GLY A 176 8.81 11.10 16.79
N PHE A 177 10.08 11.48 16.83
CA PHE A 177 11.08 10.84 17.67
C PHE A 177 11.25 11.63 18.95
N LYS A 178 11.45 10.92 20.06
CA LYS A 178 12.23 11.44 21.18
C LYS A 178 13.64 10.90 21.05
N VAL A 179 14.57 11.73 20.63
CA VAL A 179 15.99 11.38 20.65
C VAL A 179 16.52 11.64 22.05
N TYR A 180 17.11 10.62 22.66
CA TYR A 180 17.78 10.72 23.95
C TYR A 180 19.28 10.88 23.72
N ASN A 181 19.96 11.71 24.52
CA ASN A 181 21.42 11.56 24.60
C ASN A 181 21.71 10.23 25.28
N ASN A 182 22.50 9.35 24.65
CA ASN A 182 22.82 8.02 25.17
C ASN A 182 23.88 8.06 26.29
N VAL A 183 23.80 9.09 27.14
CA VAL A 183 24.63 9.26 28.32
C VAL A 183 23.84 8.69 29.49
N ASN A 184 24.48 7.92 30.37
CA ASN A 184 23.89 7.47 31.64
C ASN A 184 23.63 8.68 32.57
N ASP A 185 22.70 9.53 32.18
CA ASP A 185 22.26 10.71 32.91
C ASP A 185 20.91 10.39 33.55
N ALA A 186 20.72 10.82 34.81
CA ALA A 186 19.45 10.67 35.51
C ALA A 186 18.32 11.47 34.82
N ASN A 187 18.68 12.48 34.01
CA ASN A 187 17.75 13.30 33.22
C ASN A 187 18.24 13.46 31.77
N PRO A 188 18.04 12.45 30.90
CA PRO A 188 18.49 12.54 29.52
C PRO A 188 17.84 13.72 28.80
N ARG A 189 18.63 14.47 28.04
CA ARG A 189 18.10 15.52 27.16
C ARG A 189 17.29 14.84 26.06
N THR A 190 16.05 15.29 25.89
CA THR A 190 15.16 14.79 24.84
C THR A 190 15.02 15.82 23.74
N LEU A 191 15.14 15.40 22.48
CA LEU A 191 14.72 16.17 21.32
C LEU A 191 13.46 15.54 20.77
N ASP A 192 12.35 16.27 20.85
CA ASP A 192 11.10 15.94 20.18
C ASP A 192 11.19 16.35 18.70
N ILE A 193 11.37 15.37 17.83
CA ILE A 193 11.20 15.56 16.40
C ILE A 193 9.69 15.70 16.14
N PRO A 194 9.22 16.74 15.44
CA PRO A 194 7.80 16.92 15.18
C PRO A 194 7.22 15.83 14.27
N ALA A 195 5.93 15.53 14.42
CA ALA A 195 5.23 14.51 13.62
C ALA A 195 5.17 14.81 12.10
N TRP A 196 5.61 16.00 11.67
CA TRP A 196 5.67 16.43 10.27
C TRP A 196 7.06 16.24 9.62
N PHE A 197 8.01 15.59 10.30
CA PHE A 197 9.34 15.28 9.78
C PHE A 197 9.27 14.23 8.64
N PRO A 198 10.11 14.31 7.57
CA PRO A 198 10.14 13.37 6.46
C PRO A 198 10.49 11.97 6.92
N ASN A 199 9.60 11.09 6.51
CA ASN A 199 9.34 9.78 7.07
C ASN A 199 10.16 8.65 6.41
N VAL A 200 10.83 8.90 5.29
CA VAL A 200 11.73 7.95 4.61
C VAL A 200 13.16 8.01 5.16
N MET A 201 13.60 9.14 5.69
CA MET A 201 14.88 9.21 6.41
C MET A 201 14.83 8.53 7.78
N THR A 202 13.63 8.22 8.27
CA THR A 202 13.42 7.63 9.58
C THR A 202 12.67 6.31 9.54
N GLY A 203 12.12 5.90 8.39
CA GLY A 203 11.30 4.71 8.28
C GLY A 203 12.10 3.46 7.93
N ASP A 204 11.55 2.30 8.26
CA ASP A 204 12.10 1.00 7.88
C ASP A 204 10.99 0.09 7.35
N PHE A 205 11.38 -0.89 6.54
CA PHE A 205 10.49 -1.93 6.05
C PHE A 205 10.25 -2.96 7.16
N MET A 206 8.98 -3.26 7.39
CA MET A 206 8.55 -4.20 8.40
C MET A 206 7.99 -5.45 7.71
N ASN A 207 8.50 -6.60 8.11
CA ASN A 207 7.89 -7.87 7.74
C ASN A 207 6.53 -8.04 8.40
N TYR A 208 5.65 -8.78 7.72
CA TYR A 208 4.37 -9.14 8.29
C TYR A 208 4.56 -10.17 9.41
N SER A 209 4.22 -9.80 10.65
CA SER A 209 4.15 -10.79 11.72
C SER A 209 2.89 -11.64 11.57
N MET A 210 3.10 -12.95 11.44
CA MET A 210 2.02 -13.94 11.45
C MET A 210 1.16 -13.75 12.71
N GLY A 211 -0.15 -13.61 12.53
CA GLY A 211 -1.11 -13.36 13.61
C GLY A 211 -1.72 -11.95 13.61
N THR A 212 -1.13 -10.99 12.90
CA THR A 212 -1.80 -9.70 12.68
C THR A 212 -3.00 -9.90 11.75
N GLN A 213 -4.10 -9.17 11.98
CA GLN A 213 -5.32 -9.22 11.14
C GLN A 213 -5.31 -8.08 10.10
N ASN A 214 -4.15 -7.46 9.83
CA ASN A 214 -4.07 -6.25 9.03
C ASN A 214 -4.47 -6.50 7.57
N ILE A 215 -3.98 -7.58 6.94
CA ILE A 215 -4.34 -7.90 5.55
C ILE A 215 -5.84 -8.24 5.44
N PRO A 216 -6.42 -9.17 6.25
CA PRO A 216 -7.86 -9.41 6.20
C PRO A 216 -8.70 -8.16 6.49
N ASN A 217 -8.30 -7.32 7.44
CA ASN A 217 -8.98 -6.07 7.74
C ASN A 217 -8.93 -5.11 6.55
N GLY A 218 -7.77 -4.94 5.92
CA GLY A 218 -7.58 -4.06 4.76
C GLY A 218 -8.41 -4.50 3.55
N LEU A 219 -8.40 -5.80 3.24
CA LEU A 219 -9.21 -6.36 2.16
C LEU A 219 -10.72 -6.23 2.45
N ALA A 220 -11.15 -6.54 3.68
CA ALA A 220 -12.54 -6.36 4.08
C ALA A 220 -12.97 -4.89 4.02
N THR A 221 -12.08 -3.96 4.39
CA THR A 221 -12.38 -2.51 4.30
C THR A 221 -12.59 -2.08 2.85
N ASN A 222 -11.77 -2.58 1.91
CA ASN A 222 -11.96 -2.29 0.47
C ASN A 222 -13.30 -2.85 -0.05
N ASP A 223 -13.66 -4.08 0.33
CA ASP A 223 -14.96 -4.67 -0.03
C ASP A 223 -16.12 -3.81 0.47
N ILE A 224 -16.04 -3.34 1.72
CA ILE A 224 -17.10 -2.54 2.33
C ILE A 224 -17.16 -1.13 1.76
N ALA A 225 -16.02 -0.51 1.45
CA ALA A 225 -15.99 0.75 0.74
C ALA A 225 -16.72 0.66 -0.62
N MET A 226 -16.46 -0.40 -1.38
CA MET A 226 -17.18 -0.64 -2.64
C MET A 226 -18.65 -0.98 -2.44
N LYS A 227 -19.00 -1.68 -1.36
CA LYS A 227 -20.40 -1.93 -1.03
C LYS A 227 -21.15 -0.64 -0.70
N ILE A 228 -20.57 0.23 0.13
CA ILE A 228 -21.12 1.56 0.42
C ILE A 228 -21.23 2.38 -0.86
N TYR A 229 -20.21 2.36 -1.72
CA TYR A 229 -20.24 3.06 -3.01
C TYR A 229 -21.44 2.61 -3.86
N VAL A 230 -21.65 1.31 -4.01
CA VAL A 230 -22.75 0.79 -4.84
C VAL A 230 -24.11 1.06 -4.22
N ASP A 231 -24.26 0.76 -2.93
CA ASP A 231 -25.54 0.83 -2.23
C ASP A 231 -25.98 2.29 -1.98
N GLU A 232 -25.03 3.21 -1.71
CA GLU A 232 -25.35 4.52 -1.14
C GLU A 232 -25.01 5.74 -2.02
N LYS A 233 -24.43 5.56 -3.22
CA LYS A 233 -24.06 6.69 -4.12
C LYS A 233 -25.21 7.62 -4.51
N THR A 234 -26.46 7.17 -4.36
CA THR A 234 -27.66 7.97 -4.68
C THR A 234 -28.49 8.36 -3.47
N THR A 235 -28.21 7.80 -2.30
CA THR A 235 -29.00 7.97 -1.07
C THR A 235 -28.30 8.90 -0.08
N LEU A 236 -26.97 8.85 0.01
CA LEU A 236 -26.18 9.76 0.82
C LEU A 236 -26.03 11.11 0.12
N SER A 237 -25.97 12.18 0.92
CA SER A 237 -25.55 13.48 0.42
C SER A 237 -24.13 13.36 -0.15
N LYS A 238 -23.80 14.14 -1.18
CA LYS A 238 -22.44 14.16 -1.76
C LYS A 238 -21.39 14.40 -0.68
N GLU A 239 -21.65 15.30 0.26
CA GLU A 239 -20.73 15.62 1.35
C GLU A 239 -20.52 14.43 2.29
N ASP A 240 -21.58 13.77 2.76
CA ASP A 240 -21.46 12.60 3.64
C ASP A 240 -20.78 11.42 2.92
N PHE A 241 -21.11 11.21 1.64
CA PHE A 241 -20.50 10.19 0.80
C PHE A 241 -18.98 10.39 0.68
N GLN A 242 -18.56 11.63 0.40
CA GLN A 242 -17.14 12.00 0.32
C GLN A 242 -16.44 11.91 1.68
N LYS A 243 -17.11 12.30 2.78
CA LYS A 243 -16.55 12.14 4.13
C LYS A 243 -16.28 10.67 4.45
N ILE A 244 -17.19 9.77 4.12
CA ILE A 244 -17.05 8.33 4.42
C ILE A 244 -15.98 7.70 3.51
N LEU A 245 -16.09 7.88 2.19
CA LEU A 245 -15.29 7.14 1.21
C LEU A 245 -14.04 7.88 0.71
N GLY A 246 -13.84 9.15 1.05
CA GLY A 246 -12.69 9.92 0.57
C GLY A 246 -11.34 9.46 1.16
N ASN A 247 -11.36 8.64 2.21
CA ASN A 247 -10.17 8.14 2.89
C ASN A 247 -10.44 6.77 3.55
N ILE A 248 -9.51 5.82 3.41
CA ILE A 248 -9.62 4.49 4.05
C ILE A 248 -9.85 4.57 5.57
N ASN A 249 -9.23 5.52 6.28
CA ASN A 249 -9.36 5.67 7.72
C ASN A 249 -10.77 6.14 8.11
N ASN A 250 -11.47 6.87 7.23
CA ASN A 250 -12.85 7.27 7.46
C ASN A 250 -13.78 6.07 7.30
N VAL A 251 -13.55 5.23 6.29
CA VAL A 251 -14.28 3.95 6.15
C VAL A 251 -14.09 3.09 7.40
N ILE A 252 -12.86 2.93 7.89
CA ILE A 252 -12.57 2.17 9.12
C ILE A 252 -13.30 2.76 10.32
N ALA A 253 -13.22 4.08 10.53
CA ALA A 253 -13.93 4.74 11.64
C ALA A 253 -15.46 4.61 11.53
N PHE A 254 -15.99 4.58 10.30
CA PHE A 254 -17.42 4.44 10.04
C PHE A 254 -17.94 3.02 10.34
N ILE A 255 -17.14 1.98 10.08
CA ILE A 255 -17.57 0.57 10.19
C ILE A 255 -17.04 -0.17 11.44
N THR A 256 -16.27 0.51 12.28
CA THR A 256 -15.74 -0.05 13.54
C THR A 256 -16.11 0.85 14.71
N ASN A 257 -15.79 0.47 15.95
CA ASN A 257 -16.04 1.32 17.13
C ASN A 257 -15.00 2.45 17.31
N THR A 258 -14.26 2.81 16.26
CA THR A 258 -13.28 3.91 16.32
C THR A 258 -13.88 5.22 15.78
N THR A 259 -13.21 6.34 16.06
CA THR A 259 -13.55 7.67 15.56
C THR A 259 -12.30 8.38 15.08
N ASN A 260 -12.47 9.44 14.29
CA ASN A 260 -11.40 10.35 13.89
C ASN A 260 -11.96 11.77 13.72
N ASN A 261 -11.12 12.72 13.29
CA ASN A 261 -11.52 14.12 13.14
C ASN A 261 -12.62 14.38 12.08
N THR A 262 -12.90 13.42 11.20
CA THR A 262 -13.94 13.50 10.15
C THR A 262 -15.17 12.66 10.51
N ILE A 263 -14.96 11.45 11.02
CA ILE A 263 -15.99 10.51 11.45
C ILE A 263 -15.98 10.45 12.97
N ASP A 264 -16.64 11.43 13.59
CA ASP A 264 -16.81 11.50 15.03
C ASP A 264 -18.08 10.76 15.49
N GLN A 265 -18.36 10.78 16.79
CA GLN A 265 -19.54 10.10 17.34
C GLN A 265 -20.84 10.72 16.82
N SER A 266 -20.91 12.04 16.66
CA SER A 266 -22.12 12.73 16.17
C SER A 266 -22.45 12.31 14.74
N PHE A 267 -21.44 12.21 13.87
CA PHE A 267 -21.60 11.71 12.51
C PHE A 267 -22.11 10.27 12.50
N LYS A 268 -21.57 9.41 13.38
CA LYS A 268 -22.02 8.01 13.49
C LYS A 268 -23.44 7.90 14.02
N ASP A 269 -23.83 8.72 14.99
CA ASP A 269 -25.19 8.76 15.53
C ASP A 269 -26.20 9.18 14.46
N LYS A 270 -25.86 10.20 13.65
CA LYS A 270 -26.65 10.62 12.48
C LYS A 270 -26.88 9.47 11.48
N HIS A 271 -25.90 8.59 11.32
CA HIS A 271 -25.90 7.49 10.36
C HIS A 271 -25.98 6.09 11.02
N ALA A 272 -26.54 5.99 12.23
CA ALA A 272 -26.45 4.77 13.07
C ALA A 272 -26.96 3.50 12.36
N VAL A 273 -28.02 3.62 11.55
CA VAL A 273 -28.55 2.50 10.76
C VAL A 273 -27.54 1.98 9.75
N LEU A 274 -26.85 2.89 9.04
CA LEU A 274 -25.81 2.52 8.07
C LEU A 274 -24.57 1.98 8.76
N VAL A 275 -24.14 2.60 9.86
CA VAL A 275 -23.01 2.12 10.68
C VAL A 275 -23.24 0.66 11.07
N LYS A 276 -24.39 0.33 11.65
CA LYS A 276 -24.72 -1.04 12.06
C LYS A 276 -24.78 -2.00 10.86
N LYS A 277 -25.37 -1.58 9.74
CA LYS A 277 -25.42 -2.37 8.49
C LYS A 277 -24.02 -2.73 8.00
N TYR A 278 -23.13 -1.75 7.92
CA TYR A 278 -21.80 -1.94 7.33
C TYR A 278 -20.78 -2.52 8.30
N GLU A 279 -20.93 -2.33 9.61
CA GLU A 279 -20.16 -3.04 10.63
C GLU A 279 -20.43 -4.56 10.58
N ALA A 280 -21.71 -4.97 10.48
CA ALA A 280 -22.06 -6.37 10.34
C ALA A 280 -21.45 -6.99 9.08
N ALA A 281 -21.59 -6.32 7.93
CA ALA A 281 -21.00 -6.76 6.67
C ALA A 281 -19.46 -6.79 6.74
N PHE A 282 -18.83 -5.81 7.39
CA PHE A 282 -17.38 -5.79 7.59
C PHE A 282 -16.88 -7.02 8.36
N ASN A 283 -17.55 -7.37 9.45
CA ASN A 283 -17.17 -8.54 10.25
C ASN A 283 -17.29 -9.85 9.47
N GLU A 284 -18.31 -9.98 8.61
CA GLU A 284 -18.45 -11.14 7.70
C GLU A 284 -17.30 -11.19 6.68
N ARG A 285 -17.01 -10.07 6.00
CA ARG A 285 -15.93 -9.99 5.01
C ARG A 285 -14.56 -10.19 5.62
N LYS A 286 -14.33 -9.66 6.82
CA LYS A 286 -13.11 -9.89 7.59
C LYS A 286 -12.90 -11.37 7.85
N LYS A 287 -13.93 -12.08 8.35
CA LYS A 287 -13.85 -13.53 8.58
C LYS A 287 -13.52 -14.28 7.28
N TYR A 288 -14.22 -13.95 6.19
CA TYR A 288 -13.94 -14.54 4.87
C TYR A 288 -12.48 -14.35 4.46
N TRP A 289 -11.95 -13.13 4.53
CA TRP A 289 -10.57 -12.86 4.14
C TRP A 289 -9.54 -13.48 5.08
N SER A 290 -9.82 -13.60 6.37
CA SER A 290 -8.96 -14.33 7.30
C SER A 290 -8.87 -15.81 6.90
N GLU A 291 -9.98 -16.45 6.55
CA GLU A 291 -9.98 -17.85 6.08
C GLU A 291 -9.26 -18.01 4.74
N VAL A 292 -9.48 -17.11 3.79
CA VAL A 292 -8.77 -17.12 2.50
C VAL A 292 -7.28 -16.95 2.71
N TYR A 293 -6.87 -15.93 3.47
CA TYR A 293 -5.47 -15.63 3.70
C TYR A 293 -4.74 -16.78 4.41
N ASN A 294 -5.35 -17.36 5.45
CA ASN A 294 -4.77 -18.50 6.16
C ASN A 294 -4.54 -19.71 5.25
N ARG A 295 -5.41 -19.96 4.25
CA ARG A 295 -5.20 -21.03 3.26
C ARG A 295 -4.07 -20.73 2.27
N LEU A 296 -3.77 -19.47 2.05
CA LEU A 296 -2.70 -19.03 1.13
C LEU A 296 -1.35 -18.95 1.83
N SER A 297 -1.31 -18.61 3.11
CA SER A 297 -0.09 -18.43 3.90
C SER A 297 0.49 -19.72 4.50
N ASN A 298 -0.32 -20.79 4.58
CA ASN A 298 0.10 -22.14 4.99
C ASN A 298 0.40 -22.98 3.74
#